data_AF-A0A920G3N2-F1
#
_entry.id   AF-A0A920G3N2-F1
#
_cell.length_a   1.000
_cell.length_b   1.000
_cell.length_c   1.000
_cell.angle_alpha   90.00
_cell.angle_beta   90.00
_cell.angle_gamma   90.00
#
_symmetry.space_group_name_H-M   'P 1'
#
loop_
_entity.id
_entity.type
_entity.pdbx_description
1 polymer ?
#
loop_
_entity_poly.entity_id
_entity_poly.type
_entity_poly.pdbx_seq_one_letter_code
_entity_poly.pdbx_strand_id
1 'polypeptide(L)'
;MRQNERSTNPLGADFDYAAEFARLDLEALKADINETLTTSQPWWPADYGNYGPFFVRMAWHSAGTYRTSMVVVAPMAVSSGSSH
;
A
#
# COMPACT_ATOMS: atom_id res chain seq x y z
N MET A 1 0.90 -22.68 -7.24
CA MET A 1 1.25 -21.24 -7.25
C MET A 1 0.37 -20.53 -8.26
N ARG A 2 -0.75 -19.95 -7.81
CA ARG A 2 -1.64 -19.10 -8.62
C ARG A 2 -2.25 -18.02 -7.70
N GLN A 3 -1.38 -17.13 -7.19
CA GLN A 3 -1.76 -16.19 -6.13
C GLN A 3 -2.58 -15.00 -6.66
N ASN A 4 -2.44 -14.64 -7.95
CA ASN A 4 -3.17 -13.57 -8.62
C ASN A 4 -3.37 -13.93 -10.10
N GLU A 5 -4.23 -14.90 -10.40
CA GLU A 5 -4.47 -15.31 -11.80
C GLU A 5 -5.05 -14.15 -12.61
N ARG A 6 -4.64 -13.99 -13.88
CA ARG A 6 -5.12 -12.89 -14.74
C ARG A 6 -6.65 -12.86 -14.87
N SER A 7 -7.32 -14.00 -14.70
CA SER A 7 -8.79 -14.12 -14.67
C SER A 7 -9.46 -13.44 -13.47
N THR A 8 -8.72 -13.14 -12.39
CA THR A 8 -9.27 -12.50 -11.19
C THR A 8 -9.11 -10.97 -11.20
N ASN A 9 -8.43 -10.40 -12.19
CA ASN A 9 -8.28 -8.95 -12.32
C ASN A 9 -9.40 -8.39 -13.24
N PRO A 10 -10.35 -7.59 -12.72
CA PRO A 10 -11.44 -7.04 -13.52
C PRO A 10 -11.00 -5.92 -14.47
N LEU A 11 -9.78 -5.39 -14.33
CA LEU A 11 -9.29 -4.25 -15.09
C LEU A 11 -8.77 -4.63 -16.50
N GLY A 12 -8.65 -5.92 -16.79
CA GLY A 12 -8.18 -6.39 -18.10
C GLY A 12 -6.65 -6.34 -18.25
N ALA A 13 -6.17 -6.83 -19.40
CA ALA A 13 -4.75 -7.04 -19.67
C ALA A 13 -3.99 -5.76 -20.04
N ASP A 14 -4.71 -4.76 -20.58
CA ASP A 14 -4.13 -3.55 -21.18
C ASP A 14 -4.25 -2.31 -20.27
N PHE A 15 -4.74 -2.50 -19.05
CA PHE A 15 -4.92 -1.40 -18.09
C PHE A 15 -3.59 -1.00 -17.44
N ASP A 16 -3.25 0.27 -17.54
CA ASP A 16 -2.05 0.87 -16.94
C ASP A 16 -2.43 1.81 -15.78
N TYR A 17 -2.24 1.31 -14.55
CA TYR A 17 -2.52 2.09 -13.35
C TYR A 17 -1.64 3.35 -13.23
N ALA A 18 -0.39 3.31 -13.69
CA ALA A 18 0.50 4.46 -13.59
C ALA A 18 0.05 5.59 -14.53
N ALA A 19 -0.38 5.24 -15.74
CA ALA A 19 -0.96 6.20 -16.69
C ALA A 19 -2.26 6.83 -16.15
N GLU A 20 -3.16 6.03 -15.56
CA GLU A 20 -4.41 6.54 -14.98
C GLU A 20 -4.16 7.40 -13.73
N PHE A 21 -3.25 6.98 -12.85
CA PHE A 21 -2.89 7.76 -11.66
C PHE A 21 -2.27 9.12 -12.04
N ALA A 22 -1.47 9.18 -13.10
CA ALA A 22 -0.89 10.44 -13.57
C ALA A 22 -1.93 11.45 -14.08
N ARG A 23 -3.13 10.99 -14.45
CA ARG A 23 -4.25 11.83 -14.91
C ARG A 23 -5.17 12.27 -13.78
N LEU A 24 -4.96 11.75 -12.57
CA LEU A 24 -5.82 11.99 -11.42
C LEU A 24 -5.65 13.41 -10.89
N ASP A 25 -6.77 14.07 -10.61
CA ASP A 25 -6.75 15.36 -9.91
C ASP A 25 -6.52 15.12 -8.41
N LEU A 26 -5.26 15.30 -8.00
CA LEU A 26 -4.86 15.10 -6.61
C LEU A 26 -5.42 16.17 -5.66
N GLU A 27 -5.69 17.38 -6.16
CA GLU A 27 -6.22 18.45 -5.32
C GLU A 27 -7.70 18.22 -5.04
N ALA A 28 -8.47 17.81 -6.06
CA ALA A 28 -9.85 17.36 -5.87
C ALA A 28 -9.92 16.16 -4.91
N LEU A 29 -9.07 15.14 -5.10
CA LEU A 29 -9.05 13.97 -4.23
C LEU A 29 -8.74 14.34 -2.76
N LYS A 30 -7.80 15.25 -2.53
CA LYS A 30 -7.47 15.72 -1.18
C LYS A 30 -8.62 16.50 -0.55
N ALA A 31 -9.33 17.32 -1.34
CA ALA A 31 -10.50 18.03 -0.88
C ALA A 31 -11.60 17.05 -0.44
N ASP A 32 -11.90 16.04 -1.25
CA ASP A 32 -12.90 15.02 -0.95
C ASP A 32 -12.53 14.21 0.31
N ILE A 33 -11.24 13.89 0.50
CA ILE A 33 -10.76 13.24 1.72
C ILE A 33 -10.98 14.15 2.93
N ASN A 34 -10.65 15.45 2.84
CA ASN A 34 -10.86 16.38 3.96
C ASN A 34 -12.33 16.50 4.35
N GLU A 35 -13.24 16.55 3.37
CA GLU A 35 -14.68 16.54 3.63
C GLU A 35 -15.10 15.24 4.34
N THR A 36 -14.63 14.10 3.82
CA THR A 36 -14.92 12.78 4.40
C THR A 36 -14.46 12.68 5.85
N LEU A 37 -13.29 13.23 6.19
CA LEU A 37 -12.77 13.21 7.56
C LEU A 37 -13.71 13.90 8.55
N THR A 38 -14.47 14.90 8.14
CA THR A 38 -15.41 15.63 9.00
C THR A 38 -16.88 15.23 8.84
N THR A 39 -17.17 14.32 7.91
CA THR A 39 -18.56 13.91 7.59
C THR A 39 -18.89 12.57 8.25
N SER A 40 -19.34 12.65 9.52
CA SER A 40 -19.67 11.46 10.32
C SER A 40 -20.81 10.64 9.72
N GLN A 41 -20.62 9.33 9.68
CA GLN A 41 -21.60 8.35 9.20
C GLN A 41 -22.35 7.69 10.36
N PRO A 42 -23.67 7.43 10.24
CA PRO A 42 -24.48 6.93 11.35
C PRO A 42 -24.14 5.49 11.76
N TRP A 43 -23.66 4.68 10.82
CA TRP A 43 -23.27 3.29 11.05
C TRP A 43 -21.87 3.15 11.65
N TRP A 44 -21.07 4.22 11.64
CA TRP A 44 -19.77 4.27 12.31
C TRP A 44 -19.41 5.71 12.66
N PRO A 45 -19.92 6.26 13.77
CA PRO A 45 -19.77 7.68 14.09
C PRO A 45 -18.30 8.11 14.23
N ALA A 46 -17.99 9.34 13.81
CA ALA A 46 -16.66 9.91 13.98
C ALA A 46 -16.42 10.33 15.43
N ASP A 47 -15.35 9.83 16.04
CA ASP A 47 -14.91 10.28 17.35
C ASP A 47 -14.57 11.78 17.28
N TYR A 48 -15.12 12.57 18.21
CA TYR A 48 -14.95 14.03 18.26
C TYR A 48 -15.34 14.76 16.95
N GLY A 49 -16.17 14.14 16.10
CA GLY A 49 -16.58 14.69 14.81
C GLY A 49 -15.48 14.67 13.74
N ASN A 50 -14.39 13.92 13.92
CA ASN A 50 -13.31 13.85 12.95
C ASN A 50 -12.66 12.45 12.87
N TYR A 51 -12.68 11.83 11.69
CA TYR A 51 -12.03 10.54 11.43
C TYR A 51 -10.51 10.60 11.30
N GLY A 52 -9.88 11.77 11.40
CA GLY A 52 -8.44 11.96 11.27
C GLY A 52 -7.60 10.96 12.07
N PRO A 53 -7.83 10.80 13.40
CA PRO A 53 -7.10 9.83 14.20
C PRO A 53 -7.30 8.38 13.73
N PHE A 54 -8.49 8.04 13.24
CA PHE A 54 -8.79 6.72 12.70
C PHE A 54 -8.03 6.44 11.40
N PHE A 55 -8.02 7.39 10.45
CA PHE A 55 -7.30 7.26 9.18
C PHE A 55 -5.79 7.18 9.37
N VAL A 56 -5.23 7.96 10.30
CA VAL A 56 -3.80 7.89 10.67
C VAL A 56 -3.44 6.50 11.20
N ARG A 57 -4.26 5.93 12.09
CA ARG A 57 -4.07 4.57 12.61
C ARG A 57 -4.13 3.52 11.49
N MET A 58 -5.10 3.64 10.59
CA MET A 58 -5.28 2.73 9.46
C MET A 58 -4.07 2.76 8.50
N ALA A 59 -3.58 3.95 8.15
CA ALA A 59 -2.37 4.10 7.33
C ALA A 59 -1.13 3.47 8.00
N TRP A 60 -0.95 3.70 9.30
CA TRP A 60 0.12 3.09 10.08
C TRP A 60 0.05 1.56 10.08
N HIS A 61 -1.13 0.98 10.34
CA HIS A 61 -1.28 -0.49 10.34
C HIS A 61 -1.11 -1.10 8.95
N SER A 62 -1.52 -0.40 7.89
CA SER A 62 -1.30 -0.85 6.51
C SER A 62 0.19 -1.01 6.21
N ALA A 63 0.99 0.03 6.49
CA ALA A 63 2.45 0.00 6.30
C ALA A 63 3.17 -0.92 7.30
N GLY A 64 2.63 -1.07 8.51
CA GLY A 64 3.24 -1.82 9.62
C GLY A 64 3.36 -3.34 9.40
N THR A 65 2.79 -3.87 8.32
CA THR A 65 2.96 -5.28 7.91
C THR A 65 4.28 -5.55 7.19
N TYR A 66 4.97 -4.50 6.72
CA TYR A 66 6.27 -4.64 6.09
C TYR A 66 7.31 -5.24 7.05
N ARG A 67 8.10 -6.20 6.55
CA ARG A 67 9.19 -6.85 7.31
C ARG A 67 10.48 -6.79 6.50
N THR A 68 11.57 -6.33 7.15
CA THR A 68 12.90 -6.27 6.55
C THR A 68 13.51 -7.66 6.27
N SER A 69 13.10 -8.69 7.02
CA SER A 69 13.65 -10.04 6.90
C SER A 69 13.04 -10.79 5.71
N MET A 70 13.58 -10.52 4.53
CA MET A 70 13.45 -11.36 3.34
C MET A 70 14.74 -11.32 2.51
N VAL A 71 15.88 -11.23 3.22
CA VAL A 71 17.20 -11.49 2.65
C VAL A 71 17.67 -12.81 3.25
N VAL A 72 17.62 -13.86 2.45
CA VAL A 72 18.48 -15.02 2.71
C VAL A 72 19.90 -14.54 2.45
N VAL A 73 20.60 -14.14 3.51
CA VAL A 73 22.04 -13.93 3.44
C VAL A 73 22.65 -15.32 3.24
N ALA A 74 22.87 -15.71 1.99
CA ALA A 74 23.64 -16.89 1.68
C ALA A 74 25.06 -16.71 2.26
N PRO A 75 25.57 -17.63 3.09
CA PRO A 75 26.93 -17.50 3.60
C PRO A 75 27.91 -17.59 2.43
N MET A 76 28.71 -16.54 2.25
CA MET A 76 29.81 -16.49 1.27
C MET A 76 30.81 -17.58 1.62
N ALA A 77 30.86 -18.65 0.82
CA ALA A 77 31.89 -19.67 0.91
C ALA A 77 33.24 -19.02 0.57
N VAL A 78 34.13 -18.92 1.57
CA VAL A 78 35.53 -18.54 1.37
C VAL A 78 36.22 -19.71 0.66
N SER A 79 36.50 -19.54 -0.64
CA SER A 79 37.36 -20.43 -1.40
C SER A 79 38.80 -20.16 -1.02
N SER A 80 39.45 -21.13 -0.37
CA SER A 80 40.90 -21.13 -0.17
C SER A 80 41.60 -21.43 -1.50
N GLY A 81 42.22 -20.39 -2.08
CA GLY A 81 43.11 -20.53 -3.23
C GLY A 81 44.54 -20.76 -2.76
N SER A 82 45.02 -21.99 -2.91
CA SER A 82 46.44 -22.34 -2.92
C SER A 82 47.05 -21.90 -4.26
N SER A 83 48.14 -21.13 -4.24
CA SER A 83 49.24 -21.13 -5.23
C SER A 83 50.21 -19.99 -4.93
N HIS A 84 51.39 -20.33 -4.39
CA HIS A 84 52.75 -20.06 -4.92
C HIS A 84 53.77 -20.40 -3.83
#